data_AF-A0A0E0JBU8-F1
#
_entry.id   AF-A0A0E0JBU8-F1
#
_cell.length_a   1.000
_cell.length_b   1.000
_cell.length_c   1.000
_cell.angle_alpha   90.00
_cell.angle_beta   90.00
_cell.angle_gamma   90.00
#
_symmetry.space_group_name_H-M   'P 1'
#
loop_
_entity.id
_entity.type
_entity.pdbx_description
1 polymer ?
#
loop_
_entity_poly.entity_id
_entity_poly.type
_entity_poly.pdbx_seq_one_letter_code
_entity_poly.pdbx_strand_id
1 'polypeptide(L)'
;MADETITLQQYVNAARQTFLTVALLPDQNHSLEITPEGCLFLLTWTKCFTEAFSKGKSWNGDFTLADFKVCRGHVQKHKKPKKFGDEGMKNDMEKFVEEIELVFRSRDSRLRFTYPPYFSDFTFRLRNLEIIQNTNNEEEKFPDDSGIELMIPYHLGDFIARIVAKVILDGIDITDEYDLNLAS
;
A
#
# COMPACT_ATOMS: atom_id res chain seq x y z
N MET A 1 -21.01 23.68 3.10
CA MET A 1 -19.92 23.82 2.10
C MET A 1 -19.92 22.55 1.28
N ALA A 2 -20.05 22.63 -0.04
CA ALA A 2 -20.04 21.46 -0.90
C ALA A 2 -18.69 20.74 -0.75
N ASP A 3 -18.69 19.42 -0.52
CA ASP A 3 -17.49 18.59 -0.55
C ASP A 3 -16.87 18.69 -1.95
N GLU A 4 -15.83 19.50 -2.12
CA GLU A 4 -15.09 19.56 -3.38
C GLU A 4 -14.40 18.22 -3.59
N THR A 5 -14.98 17.44 -4.49
CA THR A 5 -14.37 16.22 -5.01
C THR A 5 -13.34 16.64 -6.06
N ILE A 6 -12.06 16.42 -5.77
CA ILE A 6 -10.96 16.68 -6.70
C ILE A 6 -10.42 15.38 -7.27
N THR A 7 -9.71 15.44 -8.39
CA THR A 7 -8.98 14.27 -8.92
C THR A 7 -7.81 13.92 -8.00
N LEU A 8 -7.40 12.64 -7.98
CA LEU A 8 -6.21 12.23 -7.22
C LEU A 8 -4.95 12.95 -7.70
N GLN A 9 -4.85 13.22 -9.01
CA GLN A 9 -3.74 14.00 -9.58
C GLN A 9 -3.63 15.39 -8.94
N GLN A 10 -4.75 16.11 -8.82
CA GLN A 10 -4.78 17.44 -8.21
C GLN A 10 -4.44 17.35 -6.71
N TYR A 11 -4.96 16.35 -6.02
CA TYR A 11 -4.67 16.13 -4.60
C TYR A 11 -3.19 15.86 -4.37
N VAL A 12 -2.58 14.92 -5.10
CA VAL A 12 -1.16 14.60 -5.00
C VAL A 12 -0.30 15.83 -5.30
N ASN A 13 -0.62 16.59 -6.35
CA ASN A 13 0.14 17.80 -6.68
C ASN A 13 0.13 18.85 -5.55
N ALA A 14 -0.98 18.95 -4.80
CA ALA A 14 -1.12 19.92 -3.72
C ALA A 14 -0.58 19.42 -2.37
N ALA A 15 -0.86 18.16 -2.02
CA ALA A 15 -0.65 17.60 -0.69
C ALA A 15 0.59 16.69 -0.58
N ARG A 16 1.26 16.32 -1.68
CA ARG A 16 2.39 15.37 -1.62
C ARG A 16 3.46 15.73 -0.58
N GLN A 17 3.78 17.01 -0.41
CA GLN A 17 4.79 17.46 0.54
C GLN A 17 4.37 17.29 2.02
N THR A 18 3.06 17.09 2.29
CA THR A 18 2.55 16.87 3.64
C THR A 18 2.48 15.38 4.01
N PHE A 19 2.69 14.46 3.05
CA PHE A 19 2.61 13.02 3.31
C PHE A 19 3.80 12.47 4.09
N LEU A 20 4.92 13.20 4.08
CA LEU A 20 6.17 12.82 4.72
C LEU A 20 6.66 13.95 5.61
N THR A 21 7.21 13.59 6.76
CA THR A 21 7.99 14.49 7.58
C THR A 21 9.37 13.90 7.84
N VAL A 22 10.34 14.76 8.16
CA VAL A 22 11.68 14.36 8.56
C VAL A 22 11.74 14.36 10.07
N ALA A 23 12.07 13.21 10.66
CA ALA A 23 12.26 13.02 12.09
C ALA A 23 13.76 12.89 12.41
N LEU A 24 14.18 13.50 13.53
CA LEU A 24 15.52 13.32 14.10
C LEU A 24 15.48 12.13 15.06
N LEU A 25 16.30 11.13 14.80
CA LEU A 25 16.42 9.94 15.64
C LEU A 25 17.38 10.19 16.83
N PRO A 26 17.32 9.36 17.89
CA PRO A 26 18.20 9.49 19.06
C PRO A 26 19.70 9.42 18.73
N ASP A 27 20.06 8.70 17.66
CA ASP A 27 21.43 8.57 17.15
C ASP A 27 21.90 9.78 16.30
N GLN A 28 21.11 10.87 16.28
CA GLN A 28 21.32 12.09 15.48
C GLN A 28 21.15 11.92 13.96
N ASN A 29 20.78 10.73 13.49
CA ASN A 29 20.44 10.54 12.08
C ASN A 29 19.02 11.05 11.79
N HIS A 30 18.77 11.40 10.53
CA HIS A 30 17.45 11.79 10.06
C HIS A 30 16.78 10.61 9.36
N SER A 31 15.50 10.40 9.66
CA SER A 31 14.64 9.41 9.02
C SER A 31 13.37 10.07 8.48
N LEU A 32 12.66 9.35 7.61
CA LEU A 32 11.34 9.73 7.13
C LEU A 32 10.26 9.09 7.98
N GLU A 33 9.22 9.86 8.26
CA GLU A 33 8.00 9.38 8.89
C GLU A 33 6.83 9.69 7.97
N ILE A 34 5.92 8.72 7.79
CA ILE A 34 4.69 8.92 7.04
C ILE A 34 3.69 9.62 7.96
N THR A 35 3.20 10.79 7.54
CA THR A 35 2.23 11.54 8.33
C THR A 35 0.87 10.85 8.35
N PRO A 36 -0.04 11.20 9.28
CA PRO A 36 -1.41 10.67 9.26
C PRO A 36 -2.15 10.88 7.93
N GLU A 37 -1.88 12.00 7.25
CA GLU A 37 -2.44 12.29 5.92
C GLU A 37 -1.87 11.36 4.85
N GLY A 38 -0.55 11.15 4.84
CA GLY A 38 0.12 10.19 3.96
C GLY A 38 -0.37 8.75 4.19
N CYS A 39 -0.53 8.35 5.45
CA CYS A 39 -1.09 7.05 5.82
C CYS A 39 -2.51 6.88 5.30
N LEU A 40 -3.39 7.87 5.50
CA LEU A 40 -4.77 7.83 5.03
C LEU A 40 -4.84 7.74 3.49
N PHE A 41 -4.01 8.51 2.80
CA PHE A 41 -3.88 8.45 1.34
C PHE A 41 -3.48 7.05 0.88
N LEU A 42 -2.39 6.50 1.42
CA LEU A 42 -1.86 5.20 1.04
C LEU A 42 -2.89 4.10 1.30
N LEU A 43 -3.46 4.09 2.51
CA LEU A 43 -4.51 3.16 2.93
C LEU A 43 -5.70 3.14 1.97
N THR A 44 -6.27 4.32 1.71
CA THR A 44 -7.51 4.42 0.93
C THR A 44 -7.28 4.17 -0.56
N TRP A 45 -6.08 4.44 -1.07
CA TRP A 45 -5.76 4.10 -2.44
C TRP A 45 -5.49 2.61 -2.62
N THR A 46 -4.71 1.98 -1.73
CA THR A 46 -4.53 0.51 -1.71
C THR A 46 -5.88 -0.19 -1.62
N LYS A 47 -6.80 0.32 -0.79
CA LYS A 47 -8.17 -0.22 -0.66
C LYS A 47 -8.94 -0.23 -1.98
N CYS A 48 -8.74 0.77 -2.85
CA CYS A 48 -9.40 0.80 -4.15
C CYS A 48 -9.06 -0.42 -5.02
N PHE A 49 -7.79 -0.88 -4.97
CA PHE A 49 -7.32 -2.04 -5.70
C PHE A 49 -7.77 -3.34 -5.07
N THR A 50 -7.56 -3.51 -3.76
CA THR A 50 -7.95 -4.76 -3.07
C THR A 50 -9.48 -4.99 -3.11
N GLU A 51 -10.29 -3.91 -3.08
CA GLU A 51 -11.74 -4.01 -3.35
C GLU A 51 -12.10 -4.42 -4.79
N ALA A 52 -11.29 -4.04 -5.77
CA ALA A 52 -11.48 -4.46 -7.16
C ALA A 52 -11.10 -5.94 -7.31
N PHE A 53 -9.95 -6.31 -6.75
CA PHE A 53 -9.37 -7.65 -6.82
C PHE A 53 -10.24 -8.70 -6.15
N SER A 54 -10.78 -8.41 -4.97
CA SER A 54 -11.76 -9.29 -4.31
C SER A 54 -12.95 -9.63 -5.22
N LYS A 55 -13.31 -8.75 -6.17
CA LYS A 55 -14.42 -8.97 -7.10
C LYS A 55 -14.00 -9.57 -8.44
N GLY A 56 -12.75 -10.04 -8.56
CA GLY A 56 -12.22 -10.56 -9.82
C GLY A 56 -12.01 -9.47 -10.88
N LYS A 57 -11.78 -8.21 -10.46
CA LYS A 57 -11.69 -7.05 -11.36
C LYS A 57 -10.39 -6.28 -11.18
N SER A 58 -9.92 -5.65 -12.25
CA SER A 58 -8.70 -4.84 -12.32
C SER A 58 -8.84 -3.77 -13.42
N TRP A 59 -7.85 -2.89 -13.53
CA TRP A 59 -7.66 -1.95 -14.62
C TRP A 59 -6.61 -2.45 -15.63
N ASN A 60 -5.94 -3.58 -15.39
CA ASN A 60 -4.90 -4.15 -16.25
C ASN A 60 -3.75 -3.17 -16.55
N GLY A 61 -3.36 -2.38 -15.55
CA GLY A 61 -2.37 -1.30 -15.70
C GLY A 61 -2.89 -0.09 -16.49
N ASP A 62 -4.11 -0.13 -17.04
CA ASP A 62 -4.76 0.99 -17.72
C ASP A 62 -5.50 1.88 -16.70
N PHE A 63 -4.76 2.52 -15.81
CA PHE A 63 -5.26 3.60 -14.96
C PHE A 63 -4.25 4.74 -14.86
N THR A 64 -4.73 5.92 -14.51
CA THR A 64 -3.93 7.11 -14.18
C THR A 64 -4.41 7.69 -12.86
N LEU A 65 -3.71 8.65 -12.28
CA LEU A 65 -4.21 9.37 -11.10
C LEU A 65 -5.57 10.05 -11.36
N ALA A 66 -5.86 10.48 -12.60
CA ALA A 66 -7.16 11.08 -12.94
C ALA A 66 -8.34 10.09 -12.88
N ASP A 67 -8.07 8.78 -12.88
CA ASP A 67 -9.07 7.72 -12.76
C ASP A 67 -9.54 7.48 -11.31
N PHE A 68 -9.01 8.26 -10.37
CA PHE A 68 -9.36 8.29 -8.97
C PHE A 68 -9.74 9.71 -8.53
N LYS A 69 -10.53 9.79 -7.48
CA LYS A 69 -10.97 11.05 -6.87
C LYS A 69 -10.71 11.03 -5.38
N VAL A 70 -10.55 12.21 -4.79
CA VAL A 70 -10.39 12.38 -3.36
C VAL A 70 -11.59 13.11 -2.81
N CYS A 71 -12.19 12.54 -1.75
CA CYS A 71 -13.26 13.14 -0.99
C CYS A 71 -12.90 13.07 0.48
N ARG A 72 -12.76 14.22 1.15
CA ARG A 72 -12.34 14.31 2.56
C ARG A 72 -11.06 13.51 2.86
N GLY A 73 -10.03 13.66 2.03
CA GLY A 73 -8.76 12.94 2.15
C GLY A 73 -8.81 11.45 1.80
N HIS A 74 -9.97 10.88 1.48
CA HIS A 74 -10.11 9.47 1.11
C HIS A 74 -10.07 9.32 -0.41
N VAL A 75 -9.17 8.47 -0.88
CA VAL A 75 -9.10 8.08 -2.30
C VAL A 75 -10.26 7.13 -2.62
N GLN A 76 -10.93 7.39 -3.73
CA GLN A 76 -12.04 6.60 -4.24
C GLN A 76 -11.87 6.35 -5.74
N LYS A 77 -12.28 5.16 -6.20
CA LYS A 77 -12.36 4.84 -7.62
C LYS A 77 -13.31 5.77 -8.37
N HIS A 78 -12.86 6.30 -9.51
CA HIS A 78 -13.70 7.02 -10.46
C HIS A 78 -13.91 6.19 -11.73
N LYS A 79 -12.83 5.64 -12.32
CA LYS A 79 -12.89 4.66 -13.41
C LYS A 79 -13.32 3.29 -12.87
N LYS A 80 -14.25 2.64 -13.57
CA LYS A 80 -14.72 1.30 -13.19
C LYS A 80 -13.72 0.22 -13.63
N PRO A 81 -13.30 -0.70 -12.74
CA PRO A 81 -12.47 -1.84 -13.13
C PRO A 81 -13.29 -2.90 -13.89
N LYS A 82 -12.63 -3.72 -14.70
CA LYS A 82 -13.21 -4.79 -15.52
C LYS A 82 -12.54 -6.13 -15.21
N LYS A 83 -12.99 -7.22 -15.84
CA LYS A 83 -12.40 -8.55 -15.63
C LYS A 83 -11.20 -8.74 -16.57
N PHE A 84 -10.02 -8.97 -16.01
CA PHE A 84 -8.80 -9.27 -16.77
C PHE A 84 -8.01 -10.46 -16.19
N GLY A 85 -8.55 -11.15 -15.19
CA GLY A 85 -7.84 -12.24 -14.51
C GLY A 85 -6.62 -11.76 -13.72
N ASP A 86 -5.81 -12.72 -13.29
CA ASP A 86 -4.69 -12.50 -12.37
C ASP A 86 -3.58 -11.66 -13.02
N GLU A 87 -3.36 -11.81 -14.33
CA GLU A 87 -2.40 -10.99 -15.08
C GLU A 87 -2.76 -9.50 -15.00
N GLY A 88 -4.04 -9.15 -15.15
CA GLY A 88 -4.46 -7.76 -15.03
C GLY A 88 -4.34 -7.20 -13.62
N MET A 89 -4.43 -8.05 -12.60
CA MET A 89 -4.23 -7.64 -11.20
C MET A 89 -2.73 -7.44 -10.89
N LYS A 90 -1.84 -8.28 -11.44
CA LYS A 90 -0.39 -8.09 -11.39
C LYS A 90 0.04 -6.78 -12.06
N ASN A 91 -0.49 -6.52 -13.26
CA ASN A 91 -0.24 -5.27 -13.99
C ASN A 91 -0.70 -4.03 -13.20
N ASP A 92 -1.84 -4.13 -12.51
CA ASP A 92 -2.31 -3.07 -11.62
C ASP A 92 -1.37 -2.83 -10.44
N MET A 93 -0.88 -3.89 -9.79
CA MET A 93 0.02 -3.79 -8.64
C MET A 93 1.39 -3.25 -9.01
N GLU A 94 1.97 -3.68 -10.13
CA GLU A 94 3.25 -3.14 -10.59
C GLU A 94 3.14 -1.62 -10.79
N LYS A 95 2.14 -1.18 -11.56
CA LYS A 95 1.91 0.24 -11.81
C LYS A 95 1.56 1.01 -10.55
N PHE A 96 0.74 0.44 -9.67
CA PHE A 96 0.38 1.09 -8.41
C PHE A 96 1.62 1.33 -7.54
N VAL A 97 2.51 0.34 -7.48
CA VAL A 97 3.76 0.44 -6.73
C VAL A 97 4.68 1.52 -7.32
N GLU A 98 4.85 1.56 -8.65
CA GLU A 98 5.60 2.63 -9.32
C GLU A 98 5.09 4.03 -8.92
N GLU A 99 3.77 4.21 -8.90
CA GLU A 99 3.15 5.50 -8.55
C GLU A 99 3.38 5.87 -7.07
N ILE A 100 3.17 4.95 -6.13
CA ILE A 100 3.38 5.26 -4.70
C ILE A 100 4.87 5.47 -4.38
N GLU A 101 5.78 4.78 -5.07
CA GLU A 101 7.22 5.05 -4.96
C GLU A 101 7.54 6.47 -5.45
N LEU A 102 6.90 6.96 -6.50
CA LEU A 102 7.08 8.35 -6.93
C LEU A 102 6.52 9.35 -5.90
N VAL A 103 5.36 9.07 -5.31
CA VAL A 103 4.70 9.93 -4.32
C VAL A 103 5.52 10.03 -3.02
N PHE A 104 5.91 8.89 -2.46
CA PHE A 104 6.57 8.76 -1.15
C PHE A 104 8.10 8.80 -1.20
N ARG A 105 8.69 9.25 -2.31
CA ARG A 105 10.12 9.53 -2.40
C ARG A 105 10.44 10.94 -1.89
N SER A 106 11.35 11.03 -0.93
CA SER A 106 12.01 12.28 -0.55
C SER A 106 13.41 12.38 -1.16
N ARG A 107 13.86 13.61 -1.40
CA ARG A 107 15.22 13.96 -1.84
C ARG A 107 15.89 14.91 -0.86
N ASP A 108 15.41 14.99 0.37
CA ASP A 108 16.04 15.79 1.41
C ASP A 108 17.47 15.28 1.66
N SER A 109 18.45 16.17 1.58
CA SER A 109 19.87 15.84 1.66
C SER A 109 20.32 15.36 3.04
N ARG A 110 19.50 15.57 4.08
CA ARG A 110 19.78 15.10 5.44
C ARG A 110 19.50 13.61 5.61
N LEU A 111 18.70 13.02 4.73
CA LEU A 111 18.24 11.64 4.85
C LEU A 111 19.28 10.64 4.34
N ARG A 112 19.44 9.54 5.08
CA ARG A 112 20.22 8.39 4.62
C ARG A 112 19.48 7.56 3.57
N PHE A 113 18.15 7.48 3.69
CA PHE A 113 17.29 6.71 2.79
C PHE A 113 16.23 7.61 2.15
N THR A 114 15.88 7.35 0.88
CA THR A 114 14.92 8.17 0.13
C THR A 114 13.46 7.82 0.38
N TYR A 115 13.21 6.73 1.10
CA TYR A 115 11.87 6.23 1.44
C TYR A 115 11.73 6.06 2.95
N PRO A 116 10.49 6.10 3.48
CA PRO A 116 10.22 5.76 4.88
C PRO A 116 10.67 4.33 5.23
N PRO A 117 10.98 4.07 6.51
CA PRO A 117 11.16 2.71 7.01
C PRO A 117 10.00 1.80 6.60
N TYR A 118 10.30 0.54 6.29
CA TYR A 118 9.34 -0.49 5.86
C TYR A 118 8.62 -0.23 4.53
N PHE A 119 8.82 0.93 3.87
CA PHE A 119 8.14 1.23 2.62
C PHE A 119 8.57 0.28 1.50
N SER A 120 9.85 -0.06 1.42
CA SER A 120 10.37 -1.06 0.46
C SER A 120 9.79 -2.46 0.70
N ASP A 121 9.62 -2.87 1.96
CA ASP A 121 9.03 -4.16 2.29
C ASP A 121 7.54 -4.19 1.95
N PHE A 122 6.85 -3.07 2.19
CA PHE A 122 5.46 -2.90 1.80
C PHE A 122 5.30 -2.99 0.27
N THR A 123 6.11 -2.27 -0.51
CA THR A 123 6.02 -2.31 -1.98
C THR A 123 6.42 -3.69 -2.53
N PHE A 124 7.40 -4.36 -1.93
CA PHE A 124 7.74 -5.74 -2.24
C PHE A 124 6.55 -6.69 -2.02
N ARG A 125 5.89 -6.59 -0.86
CA ARG A 125 4.71 -7.42 -0.55
C ARG A 125 3.54 -7.12 -1.49
N LEU A 126 3.33 -5.86 -1.89
CA LEU A 126 2.31 -5.49 -2.87
C LEU A 126 2.56 -6.13 -4.25
N ARG A 127 3.82 -6.10 -4.73
CA ARG A 127 4.19 -6.73 -6.02
C ARG A 127 3.99 -8.25 -6.00
N ASN A 128 4.20 -8.87 -4.85
CA ASN A 128 4.05 -10.32 -4.65
C ASN A 128 2.69 -10.72 -4.08
N LEU A 129 1.65 -9.88 -4.22
CA LEU A 129 0.31 -10.26 -3.81
C LEU A 129 -0.21 -11.41 -4.66
N GLU A 130 -0.44 -12.54 -4.02
CA GLU A 130 -1.12 -13.68 -4.63
C GLU A 130 -2.62 -13.60 -4.36
N ILE A 131 -3.41 -13.78 -5.41
CA ILE A 131 -4.88 -13.71 -5.33
C ILE A 131 -5.40 -15.13 -5.46
N ILE A 132 -5.72 -15.72 -4.32
CA ILE A 132 -6.28 -17.07 -4.26
C ILE A 132 -7.79 -16.98 -4.46
N GLN A 133 -8.26 -17.29 -5.68
CA GLN A 133 -9.69 -17.42 -5.98
C GLN A 133 -10.17 -18.82 -5.55
N ASN A 134 -10.58 -18.98 -4.30
CA ASN A 134 -10.97 -20.30 -3.80
C ASN A 134 -12.41 -20.65 -4.23
N THR A 135 -12.60 -21.72 -5.02
CA THR A 135 -13.84 -22.52 -5.00
C THR A 135 -13.59 -23.94 -5.52
N ASN A 136 -13.35 -24.91 -4.61
CA ASN A 136 -14.18 -26.13 -4.43
C ASN A 136 -13.52 -27.37 -3.80
N ASN A 137 -12.30 -27.35 -3.28
CA ASN A 137 -11.78 -28.54 -2.59
C ASN A 137 -11.52 -28.26 -1.12
N GLU A 138 -12.36 -28.87 -0.27
CA GLU A 138 -11.92 -29.33 1.04
C GLU A 138 -10.60 -30.09 0.84
N GLU A 139 -9.57 -29.74 1.61
CA GLU A 139 -8.21 -30.33 1.57
C GLU A 139 -7.25 -29.80 0.48
N GLU A 140 -6.75 -28.58 0.63
CA GLU A 140 -5.35 -28.31 0.28
C GLU A 140 -4.55 -28.10 1.58
N LYS A 141 -3.76 -29.11 1.92
CA LYS A 141 -2.67 -29.00 2.90
C LYS A 141 -1.62 -28.08 2.28
N PHE A 142 -1.53 -26.86 2.79
CA PHE A 142 -0.49 -25.90 2.45
C PHE A 142 0.90 -26.50 2.70
N PRO A 143 1.77 -26.57 1.68
CA PRO A 143 3.21 -26.64 1.91
C PRO A 143 3.65 -25.30 2.54
N ASP A 144 4.04 -25.35 3.81
CA ASP A 144 4.57 -24.22 4.57
C ASP A 144 6.08 -24.06 4.28
N ASP A 145 6.44 -23.58 3.10
CA ASP A 145 7.85 -23.47 2.68
C ASP A 145 8.23 -22.16 1.98
N SER A 146 7.36 -21.14 1.96
CA SER A 146 7.61 -19.85 1.30
C SER A 146 7.77 -18.62 2.23
N GLY A 147 7.41 -18.72 3.52
CA GLY A 147 7.72 -17.69 4.53
C GLY A 147 6.78 -16.48 4.59
N ILE A 148 5.46 -16.72 4.69
CA ILE A 148 4.32 -15.77 4.86
C ILE A 148 3.60 -15.47 3.54
N GLU A 149 2.58 -16.29 3.24
CA GLU A 149 1.59 -16.03 2.19
C GLU A 149 0.42 -15.23 2.76
N LEU A 150 0.17 -14.04 2.22
CA LEU A 150 -0.88 -13.14 2.72
C LEU A 150 -2.19 -13.40 1.98
N MET A 151 -2.99 -14.33 2.49
CA MET A 151 -4.35 -14.56 2.00
C MET A 151 -5.21 -13.31 2.20
N ILE A 152 -5.90 -12.84 1.14
CA ILE A 152 -6.94 -11.81 1.24
C ILE A 152 -8.31 -12.48 1.13
N PRO A 153 -9.01 -12.72 2.25
CA PRO A 153 -10.37 -13.24 2.18
C PRO A 153 -11.27 -12.24 1.45
N TYR A 154 -12.18 -12.73 0.60
CA TYR A 154 -13.13 -11.92 -0.17
C TYR A 154 -13.88 -10.85 0.67
N HIS A 155 -14.16 -11.18 1.94
CA HIS A 155 -14.88 -10.34 2.90
C HIS A 155 -13.98 -9.33 3.65
N LEU A 156 -12.65 -9.40 3.44
CA LEU A 156 -11.61 -8.63 4.11
C LEU A 156 -10.82 -7.79 3.09
N GLY A 157 -11.53 -7.21 2.13
CA GLY A 157 -10.96 -6.41 1.05
C GLY A 157 -10.19 -5.17 1.50
N ASP A 158 -10.24 -4.76 2.77
CA ASP A 158 -9.39 -3.70 3.33
C ASP A 158 -8.36 -4.19 4.36
N PHE A 159 -8.23 -5.50 4.56
CA PHE A 159 -7.38 -6.08 5.61
C PHE A 159 -5.89 -5.76 5.45
N ILE A 160 -5.33 -5.93 4.24
CA ILE A 160 -3.92 -5.58 3.97
C ILE A 160 -3.70 -4.09 4.23
N ALA A 161 -4.60 -3.26 3.73
CA ALA A 161 -4.53 -1.83 3.90
C ALA A 161 -4.54 -1.49 5.42
N ARG A 162 -5.40 -2.15 6.20
CA ARG A 162 -5.50 -1.97 7.66
C ARG A 162 -4.29 -2.50 8.41
N ILE A 163 -3.69 -3.63 8.03
CA ILE A 163 -2.45 -4.13 8.63
C ILE A 163 -1.33 -3.13 8.38
N VAL A 164 -1.16 -2.70 7.13
CA VAL A 164 -0.07 -1.79 6.75
C VAL A 164 -0.24 -0.44 7.43
N ALA A 165 -1.45 0.13 7.43
CA ALA A 165 -1.73 1.35 8.17
C ALA A 165 -1.45 1.16 9.67
N LYS A 166 -1.77 0.00 10.25
CA LYS A 166 -1.53 -0.26 11.66
C LYS A 166 -0.03 -0.42 11.98
N VAL A 167 0.73 -1.13 11.15
CA VAL A 167 2.20 -1.24 11.30
C VAL A 167 2.87 0.11 11.16
N ILE A 168 2.46 0.93 10.19
CA ILE A 168 3.02 2.27 9.96
C ILE A 168 2.60 3.25 11.09
N LEU A 169 1.33 3.26 11.49
CA LEU A 169 0.81 4.22 12.49
C LEU A 169 1.18 3.87 13.93
N ASP A 170 1.25 2.58 14.26
CA ASP A 170 1.63 2.15 15.61
C ASP A 170 3.17 2.15 15.78
N GLY A 171 3.93 2.48 14.73
CA GLY A 171 5.40 2.58 14.77
C GLY A 171 6.05 1.28 15.22
N ILE A 172 5.44 0.14 14.90
CA ILE A 172 5.86 -1.17 15.39
C ILE A 172 7.26 -1.45 14.86
N ASP A 173 8.21 -1.54 15.77
CA ASP A 173 9.55 -2.02 15.46
C ASP A 173 9.50 -3.55 15.33
N ILE A 174 9.43 -4.04 14.09
CA ILE A 174 9.45 -5.48 13.80
C ILE A 174 10.87 -6.07 13.86
N THR A 175 11.90 -5.25 14.12
CA THR A 175 13.28 -5.74 14.26
C THR A 175 13.54 -6.42 15.61
N ASP A 176 12.71 -6.16 16.63
CA ASP A 176 12.76 -6.86 17.92
C ASP A 176 12.47 -8.36 17.80
N GLU A 177 11.81 -8.83 16.73
CA GLU A 177 11.57 -10.26 16.51
C GLU A 177 12.79 -11.00 15.93
N TYR A 178 13.78 -10.30 15.37
CA TYR A 178 14.99 -10.93 14.83
C TYR A 178 16.06 -11.22 15.91
N ASP A 179 16.03 -10.51 17.03
CA ASP A 179 17.00 -10.71 18.13
C ASP A 179 16.68 -11.92 19.03
N LEU A 180 15.47 -12.49 18.93
CA LEU A 180 15.10 -13.71 19.67
C LEU A 180 15.68 -15.00 19.08
N ASN A 181 16.15 -14.99 17.82
CA ASN A 181 16.71 -16.17 17.16
C ASN A 181 18.26 -16.19 17.10
N LEU A 182 18.93 -15.21 17.72
CA LEU A 182 20.40 -15.19 17.87
C LEU A 182 20.88 -15.51 19.30
N ALA A 183 19.96 -15.90 20.19
CA ALA A 183 20.26 -16.27 21.57
C ALA A 183 20.04 -17.76 21.90
N SER A 184 20.00 -18.65 20.91
CA SER A 184 19.96 -20.11 21.09
C SER A 184 21.19 -20.81 20.53
#